data_AF-A0A2I3H312-F1
#
_entry.id   AF-A0A2I3H312-F1
#
_cell.length_a   1.000
_cell.length_b   1.000
_cell.length_c   1.000
_cell.angle_alpha   90.00
_cell.angle_beta   90.00
_cell.angle_gamma   90.00
#
_symmetry.space_group_name_H-M   'P 1'
#
loop_
_entity.id
_entity.type
_entity.pdbx_description
1 polymer ?
#
loop_
_entity_poly.entity_id
_entity_poly.type
_entity_poly.pdbx_seq_one_letter_code
_entity_poly.pdbx_strand_id
1 'polypeptide(L)'
;MGTALVYHEDMTATRLLWDDPECEIERPERLTAALDRLRQRGLEQRCLRLSAREASEEELGLVHRVPFTVRGWPRGLDCSWWTLCSRELCKMGLPW
;
A
#
# COMPACT_ATOMS: atom_id res chain seq x y z
N MET A 1 16.79 -25.09 -0.68
CA MET A 1 16.08 -23.90 -0.15
C MET A 1 16.49 -22.71 -1.01
N GLY A 2 15.54 -21.87 -1.43
CA GLY A 2 15.81 -20.66 -2.23
C GLY A 2 15.06 -19.45 -1.66
N THR A 3 15.49 -18.25 -2.01
CA THR A 3 14.84 -17.00 -1.59
C THR A 3 13.87 -16.55 -2.68
N ALA A 4 12.64 -16.22 -2.31
CA ALA A 4 11.67 -15.67 -3.25
C ALA A 4 11.83 -14.14 -3.38
N LEU A 5 11.61 -13.61 -4.59
CA LEU A 5 11.57 -12.18 -4.87
C LEU A 5 10.26 -11.83 -5.59
N VAL A 6 9.45 -10.98 -4.96
CA VAL A 6 8.20 -10.45 -5.51
C VAL A 6 8.43 -8.98 -5.89
N TYR A 7 8.03 -8.62 -7.11
CA TYR A 7 8.05 -7.24 -7.64
C TYR A 7 7.13 -7.18 -8.86
N HIS A 8 6.44 -6.05 -9.02
CA HIS A 8 5.56 -5.72 -10.13
C HIS A 8 5.78 -4.25 -10.49
N GLU A 9 5.86 -3.94 -11.77
CA GLU A 9 6.09 -2.59 -12.30
C GLU A 9 5.02 -1.59 -11.87
N ASP A 10 3.76 -2.01 -11.78
CA ASP A 10 2.65 -1.14 -11.35
C ASP A 10 2.84 -0.57 -9.93
N MET A 11 3.64 -1.21 -9.07
CA MET A 11 3.99 -0.64 -7.75
C MET A 11 4.82 0.65 -7.84
N THR A 12 5.29 1.01 -9.04
CA THR A 12 6.04 2.25 -9.32
C THR A 12 5.20 3.31 -10.04
N ALA A 13 3.92 3.03 -10.32
CA ALA A 13 3.04 3.97 -11.02
C ALA A 13 2.54 5.12 -10.13
N THR A 14 2.46 4.89 -8.81
CA THR A 14 1.95 5.87 -7.84
C THR A 14 2.98 6.96 -7.57
N ARG A 15 2.58 8.23 -7.71
CA ARG A 15 3.40 9.39 -7.38
C ARG A 15 2.56 10.48 -6.72
N LEU A 16 3.21 11.31 -5.91
CA LEU A 16 2.61 12.51 -5.36
C LEU A 16 2.18 13.46 -6.48
N LEU A 17 0.97 14.01 -6.40
CA LEU A 17 0.37 14.86 -7.44
C LEU A 17 0.24 16.34 -7.02
N TRP A 18 0.73 16.70 -5.84
CA TRP A 18 0.67 18.05 -5.28
C TRP A 18 1.91 18.33 -4.43
N ASP A 19 2.14 19.59 -4.08
CA ASP A 19 3.29 19.98 -3.28
C ASP A 19 3.05 19.66 -1.80
N ASP A 20 3.78 18.66 -1.28
CA ASP A 20 3.77 18.26 0.11
C ASP A 20 5.20 17.80 0.51
N PRO A 21 5.98 18.65 1.23
CA PRO A 21 7.35 18.34 1.59
C PRO A 21 7.53 17.10 2.47
N GLU A 22 6.50 16.72 3.25
CA GLU A 22 6.55 15.53 4.10
C GLU A 22 6.36 14.27 3.26
N CYS A 23 5.44 14.30 2.30
CA CYS A 23 5.16 13.18 1.42
C CYS A 23 6.15 13.05 0.26
N GLU A 24 6.87 14.11 -0.12
CA GLU A 24 7.79 14.13 -1.27
C GLU A 24 8.88 13.05 -1.20
N ILE A 25 9.23 12.57 -0.01
CA ILE A 25 10.24 11.51 0.18
C ILE A 25 9.75 10.11 -0.26
N GLU A 26 8.44 9.90 -0.32
CA GLU A 26 7.81 8.65 -0.76
C GLU A 26 7.63 8.70 -2.28
N ARG A 27 8.55 8.06 -3.01
CA ARG A 27 8.57 8.12 -4.48
C ARG A 27 8.83 6.74 -5.09
N PRO A 28 8.39 6.49 -6.34
CA PRO A 28 8.66 5.27 -7.09
C PRO A 28 10.13 4.83 -7.07
N GLU A 29 11.05 5.80 -7.03
CA GLU A 29 12.49 5.57 -7.01
C GLU A 29 12.95 4.73 -5.81
N ARG A 30 12.20 4.72 -4.71
CA ARG A 30 12.50 3.85 -3.56
C ARG A 30 12.51 2.38 -3.96
N LEU A 31 11.53 1.96 -4.74
CA LEU A 31 11.39 0.57 -5.17
C LEU A 31 12.34 0.24 -6.33
N THR A 32 12.45 1.11 -7.33
CA THR A 32 13.32 0.88 -8.48
C THR A 32 14.80 0.86 -8.06
N ALA A 33 15.23 1.79 -7.20
CA ALA A 33 16.61 1.80 -6.70
C ALA A 33 16.96 0.54 -5.89
N ALA A 34 16.00 0.00 -5.12
CA ALA A 34 16.20 -1.25 -4.40
C ALA A 34 16.38 -2.44 -5.37
N LEU A 35 15.50 -2.55 -6.38
CA LEU A 35 15.58 -3.60 -7.39
C LEU A 35 16.87 -3.51 -8.22
N ASP A 36 17.27 -2.30 -8.63
CA ASP A 36 18.50 -2.08 -9.40
C ASP A 36 19.74 -2.44 -8.59
N ARG A 37 19.76 -2.17 -7.28
CA ARG A 37 20.86 -2.64 -6.42
C ARG A 37 20.92 -4.16 -6.32
N LEU A 38 19.77 -4.85 -6.30
CA LEU A 38 19.75 -6.32 -6.34
C LEU A 38 20.33 -6.84 -7.66
N ARG A 39 19.96 -6.20 -8.79
CA ARG A 39 20.48 -6.52 -10.13
C ARG A 39 21.98 -6.32 -10.25
N GLN A 40 22.48 -5.15 -9.86
CA GLN A 40 23.90 -4.79 -9.91
C GLN A 40 24.77 -5.77 -9.11
N ARG A 41 24.22 -6.35 -8.04
CA ARG A 41 24.91 -7.32 -7.18
C ARG A 41 24.71 -8.78 -7.60
N GLY A 42 24.00 -9.04 -8.70
CA GLY A 42 23.70 -10.40 -9.15
C GLY A 42 22.77 -11.18 -8.20
N LEU A 43 22.01 -10.49 -7.36
CA LEU A 43 21.17 -11.11 -6.34
C LEU A 43 19.79 -11.51 -6.89
N GLU A 44 19.24 -10.74 -7.84
CA GLU A 44 17.95 -11.06 -8.46
C GLU A 44 17.98 -12.44 -9.13
N GLN A 45 19.08 -12.77 -9.83
CA GLN A 45 19.26 -14.02 -10.58
C GLN A 45 19.36 -15.25 -9.67
N ARG A 46 19.61 -15.04 -8.37
CA ARG A 46 19.70 -16.11 -7.35
C ARG A 46 18.35 -16.37 -6.68
N CYS A 47 17.36 -15.52 -6.91
CA CYS A 47 16.04 -15.61 -6.31
C CYS A 47 15.04 -16.30 -7.22
N LEU A 48 14.06 -16.97 -6.62
CA LEU A 48 12.86 -17.42 -7.31
C LEU A 48 11.93 -16.22 -7.51
N ARG A 49 11.73 -15.81 -8.76
CA ARG A 49 10.80 -14.73 -9.10
C ARG A 49 9.36 -15.22 -8.91
N LEU A 50 8.58 -14.54 -8.08
CA LEU A 50 7.15 -14.80 -7.90
C LEU A 50 6.34 -13.61 -8.41
N SER A 51 5.19 -13.91 -9.02
CA SER A 51 4.25 -12.89 -9.48
C SER A 51 3.52 -12.27 -8.30
N ALA A 52 3.36 -10.95 -8.34
CA ALA A 52 2.45 -10.26 -7.45
C ALA A 52 0.99 -10.54 -7.85
N ARG A 53 0.07 -10.36 -6.91
CA ARG A 53 -1.37 -10.31 -7.14
C ARG A 53 -1.97 -9.24 -6.26
N GLU A 54 -3.15 -8.75 -6.63
CA GLU A 54 -3.94 -7.91 -5.75
C GLU A 54 -4.42 -8.70 -4.52
N ALA A 55 -4.48 -8.02 -3.38
CA ALA A 55 -5.15 -8.55 -2.20
C ALA A 55 -6.66 -8.48 -2.42
N SER A 56 -7.39 -9.52 -2.01
CA SER A 56 -8.86 -9.49 -2.09
C SER A 56 -9.45 -8.59 -1.00
N GLU A 57 -10.70 -8.15 -1.18
CA GLU A 57 -11.41 -7.38 -0.16
C GLU A 57 -11.52 -8.14 1.17
N GLU A 58 -11.72 -9.46 1.12
CA GLU A 58 -11.74 -10.31 2.30
C GLU A 58 -10.39 -10.34 3.01
N GLU A 59 -9.28 -10.41 2.26
CA GLU A 59 -7.91 -10.39 2.81
C GLU A 59 -7.58 -9.04 3.45
N LEU A 60 -7.95 -7.93 2.79
CA LEU A 60 -7.82 -6.58 3.35
C LEU A 60 -8.69 -6.42 4.61
N GLY A 61 -9.89 -7.00 4.60
CA GLY A 61 -10.85 -7.01 5.69
C GLY A 61 -10.39 -7.74 6.96
N LEU A 62 -9.33 -8.56 6.89
CA LEU A 62 -8.71 -9.19 8.06
C LEU A 62 -8.05 -8.16 9.00
N VAL A 63 -7.58 -7.03 8.44
CA VAL A 63 -6.88 -5.97 9.19
C VAL A 63 -7.69 -4.67 9.21
N HIS A 64 -8.40 -4.36 8.13
CA HIS A 64 -9.19 -3.14 7.99
C HIS A 64 -10.69 -3.41 8.23
N ARG A 65 -11.35 -2.62 9.08
CA ARG A 65 -12.79 -2.77 9.39
C ARG A 65 -13.72 -1.85 8.59
N VAL A 66 -13.19 -0.96 7.75
CA VAL A 66 -13.96 0.04 6.98
C VAL A 66 -13.89 -0.34 5.50
N PRO A 67 -14.98 -0.21 4.71
CA PRO A 67 -14.90 -0.38 3.26
C PRO A 67 -14.04 0.77 2.70
N PHE A 68 -12.76 0.51 2.45
CA PHE A 68 -11.81 1.48 1.88
C PHE A 68 -12.11 1.79 0.39
N THR A 69 -13.00 1.00 -0.22
CA THR A 69 -13.33 1.04 -1.65
C THR A 69 -14.31 2.14 -2.07
N VAL A 70 -14.77 3.00 -1.16
CA VAL A 70 -15.66 4.10 -1.57
C VAL A 70 -14.87 5.15 -2.34
N ARG A 71 -15.15 5.30 -3.63
CA ARG A 71 -14.73 6.49 -4.42
C ARG A 71 -15.30 7.72 -3.71
N GLY A 72 -14.42 8.51 -3.08
CA GLY A 72 -14.81 9.77 -2.43
C GLY A 72 -14.54 9.85 -0.92
N TRP A 73 -13.53 9.14 -0.39
CA TRP A 73 -13.09 9.35 1.00
C TRP A 73 -12.93 10.85 1.29
N PRO A 74 -13.63 11.41 2.30
CA PRO A 74 -13.55 12.83 2.58
C PRO A 74 -12.11 13.18 2.97
N ARG A 75 -11.48 14.09 2.21
CA ARG A 75 -10.26 14.75 2.68
C ARG A 75 -10.61 15.45 3.98
N GLY A 76 -10.15 14.92 5.12
CA GLY A 76 -10.30 15.58 6.43
C GLY A 76 -10.93 14.76 7.56
N LEU A 77 -11.13 13.45 7.43
CA LEU A 77 -11.43 12.61 8.60
C LEU A 77 -10.15 11.85 9.00
N ASP A 78 -9.47 12.39 10.02
CA ASP A 78 -8.39 11.73 10.75
C ASP A 78 -8.92 10.42 11.37
N CYS A 79 -8.85 9.33 10.62
CA CYS A 79 -8.76 8.02 11.23
C CYS A 79 -7.34 7.88 11.76
N SER A 80 -7.08 8.50 12.92
CA SER A 80 -5.87 8.19 13.67
C SER A 80 -5.86 6.68 13.92
N TRP A 81 -4.80 6.03 13.46
CA TRP A 81 -4.58 4.58 13.55
C TRP A 81 -4.52 4.04 15.00
N TRP A 82 -4.87 4.85 16.00
CA TRP A 82 -4.69 4.59 17.43
C TRP A 82 -5.93 4.75 18.30
N THR A 83 -7.09 5.15 17.76
CA THR A 83 -8.27 5.28 18.62
C THR A 83 -9.15 4.04 18.53
N LEU A 84 -9.29 3.33 19.65
CA LEU A 84 -10.35 2.35 19.88
C LEU A 84 -11.70 3.01 19.58
N CYS A 85 -12.22 2.83 18.38
CA CYS A 85 -13.54 3.30 18.02
C CYS A 85 -14.57 2.42 18.72
N SER A 86 -15.09 2.93 19.84
CA SER A 86 -16.14 2.31 20.64
C SER A 86 -17.33 1.93 19.77
N ARG A 87 -17.79 0.70 19.98
CA ARG A 87 -18.74 -0.11 19.18
C ARG A 87 -20.08 0.57 18.80
N GLU A 88 -20.36 1.76 19.30
CA GLU A 88 -21.64 2.46 19.16
C GLU A 88 -21.69 3.48 18.02
N LEU A 89 -20.55 3.99 17.53
CA LEU A 89 -20.54 5.03 16.49
C LEU A 89 -20.49 4.52 15.04
N CYS A 90 -20.13 3.25 14.80
CA CYS A 90 -20.06 2.67 13.44
C CYS A 90 -21.41 2.14 12.91
N LYS A 91 -22.54 2.44 13.55
CA LYS A 91 -23.83 1.82 13.19
C LYS A 91 -24.74 2.61 12.27
N MET A 92 -24.34 3.74 11.72
CA MET A 92 -25.22 4.48 10.81
C MET A 92 -24.55 4.72 9.47
N GLY A 93 -24.85 3.82 8.53
CA GLY A 93 -24.87 4.14 7.11
C GLY A 93 -25.90 5.23 6.85
N LEU A 94 -25.49 6.46 7.09
CA LEU A 94 -26.17 7.66 6.61
C LEU A 94 -25.32 8.26 5.50
N PRO A 95 -25.96 8.81 4.44
CA PRO A 95 -25.29 9.13 3.21
C PRO A 95 -24.49 10.41 3.37
N TRP A 96 -23.23 10.29 3.77
CA TRP A 96 -22.21 11.31 3.60
C TRP A 96 -20.88 10.62 3.32
#